data_AF-A0A1W2AB62-F1
#
_entry.id   AF-A0A1W2AB62-F1
#
_cell.length_a   1.000
_cell.length_b   1.000
_cell.length_c   1.000
_cell.angle_alpha   90.00
_cell.angle_beta   90.00
_cell.angle_gamma   90.00
#
_symmetry.space_group_name_H-M   'P 1'
#
loop_
_entity.id
_entity.type
_entity.pdbx_description
1 polymer ?
#
loop_
_entity_poly.entity_id
_entity_poly.type
_entity_poly.pdbx_seq_one_letter_code
_entity_poly.pdbx_strand_id
1 'polypeptide(L)'
;MELIRATEQELDELLAFYQHVADNMGKSGLQQWRWGVYPSEEIIREDVLRGDLYYMRSDGALVAAVVFMNGQEPEYDSLTWSCGLRPGIFHRLGVHPSMQGAGMGGLVLDDVLQLLRRSGCDCVRCDTSEQNEHAIRLYEKLGFRRCGKIHWEGAEGDNITFDKPLKRETPLWPILMKPAFRDGALTPWGGNRLHEIYGKETKNDRTGESMEVSCIPGFESTDAQGRKLTELIAEHREKLVGSYADKPFPLLLKLIDVREKLSVQVHPNDAYAAEHENGKLGKTEAWLVLDTPAGGGDLVYGVKQGTTREELKAACDEGTVEKLLNKVKVKRGDVCFIPAGCVHAVGAGVMLYEIQQSSDLTYRFYDWDRADADGNKRELHLDKALDVARLRSAPAMKRVGKAFGTRRVLSEKYFTLDLIHTDTMELLPAVHEFGILTVIEGEMELRFSGGMVAMKAGDTCLLAKNGPELALVGAGTAALAMPG
;
A
#
# COMPACT_ATOMS: atom_id res chain seq x y z
N MET A 1 9.08 -27.50 -29.53
CA MET A 1 8.26 -28.26 -28.57
C MET A 1 7.13 -27.32 -28.18
N GLU A 2 5.89 -27.78 -28.20
CA GLU A 2 4.72 -26.98 -27.81
C GLU A 2 3.78 -27.83 -26.95
N LEU A 3 2.99 -27.18 -26.08
CA LEU A 3 1.91 -27.85 -25.36
C LEU A 3 0.71 -28.15 -26.28
N ILE A 4 0.32 -29.41 -26.32
CA ILE A 4 -0.80 -29.94 -27.11
C ILE A 4 -1.88 -30.44 -26.15
N ARG A 5 -3.15 -30.12 -26.43
CA ARG A 5 -4.27 -30.60 -25.62
C ARG A 5 -4.36 -32.13 -25.73
N ALA A 6 -4.43 -32.81 -24.60
CA ALA A 6 -4.61 -34.26 -24.53
C ALA A 6 -6.00 -34.67 -25.01
N THR A 7 -6.07 -35.84 -25.63
CA THR A 7 -7.32 -36.53 -25.94
C THR A 7 -7.31 -37.92 -25.33
N GLU A 8 -8.40 -38.66 -25.48
CA GLU A 8 -8.48 -40.05 -25.03
C GLU A 8 -7.42 -40.95 -25.68
N GLN A 9 -6.86 -40.55 -26.84
CA GLN A 9 -5.80 -41.28 -27.54
C GLN A 9 -4.48 -41.32 -26.75
N GLU A 10 -4.20 -40.30 -25.95
CA GLU A 10 -2.96 -40.20 -25.17
C GLU A 10 -3.11 -40.65 -23.71
N LEU A 11 -4.30 -41.09 -23.30
CA LEU A 11 -4.61 -41.34 -21.90
C LEU A 11 -3.66 -42.37 -21.26
N ASP A 12 -3.46 -43.53 -21.90
CA ASP A 12 -2.61 -44.59 -21.36
C ASP A 12 -1.15 -44.13 -21.17
N GLU A 13 -0.62 -43.35 -22.12
CA GLU A 13 0.74 -42.79 -22.03
C GLU A 13 0.83 -41.74 -20.92
N LEU A 14 -0.20 -40.91 -20.75
CA LEU A 14 -0.28 -39.90 -19.70
C LEU A 14 -0.40 -40.52 -18.30
N LEU A 15 -1.16 -41.61 -18.14
CA LEU A 15 -1.24 -42.37 -16.90
C LEU A 15 0.13 -42.92 -16.50
N ALA A 16 0.83 -43.56 -17.44
CA ALA A 16 2.18 -44.06 -17.22
C ALA A 16 3.17 -42.93 -16.88
N PHE A 17 3.05 -41.78 -17.57
CA PHE A 17 3.86 -40.59 -17.29
C PHE A 17 3.67 -40.07 -15.87
N TYR A 18 2.42 -39.82 -15.45
CA TYR A 18 2.13 -39.26 -14.12
C TYR A 18 2.50 -40.23 -13.00
N GLN A 19 2.27 -41.54 -13.18
CA GLN A 19 2.74 -42.55 -12.24
C GLN A 19 4.27 -42.48 -12.10
N HIS A 20 5.00 -42.42 -13.21
CA HIS A 20 6.46 -42.36 -13.19
C HIS A 20 6.99 -41.08 -12.52
N VAL A 21 6.37 -39.92 -12.79
CA VAL A 21 6.74 -38.64 -12.15
C VAL A 21 6.46 -38.69 -10.65
N ALA A 22 5.31 -39.20 -10.22
CA ALA A 22 4.97 -39.33 -8.80
C ALA A 22 5.93 -40.29 -8.07
N ASP A 23 6.25 -41.44 -8.66
CA ASP A 23 7.20 -42.39 -8.09
C ASP A 23 8.61 -41.81 -7.94
N ASN A 24 9.06 -40.99 -8.92
CA ASN A 24 10.34 -40.30 -8.85
C ASN A 24 10.35 -39.20 -7.77
N MET A 25 9.24 -38.47 -7.64
CA MET A 25 9.07 -37.45 -6.62
C MET A 25 9.14 -38.03 -5.20
N GLY A 26 8.45 -39.15 -4.96
CA GLY A 26 8.49 -39.87 -3.68
C GLY A 26 9.89 -40.40 -3.33
N LYS A 27 10.65 -40.90 -4.32
CA LYS A 27 12.07 -41.31 -4.12
C LYS A 27 12.98 -40.16 -3.72
N SER A 28 12.63 -38.93 -4.11
CA SER A 28 13.36 -37.72 -3.78
C SER A 28 12.97 -37.14 -2.42
N GLY A 29 12.06 -37.79 -1.70
CA GLY A 29 11.55 -37.36 -0.39
C GLY A 29 10.45 -36.30 -0.44
N LEU A 30 10.03 -35.87 -1.63
CA LEU A 30 8.94 -34.90 -1.79
C LEU A 30 7.59 -35.64 -1.82
N GLN A 31 6.82 -35.56 -0.75
CA GLN A 31 5.54 -36.27 -0.60
C GLN A 31 4.34 -35.53 -1.22
N GLN A 32 4.58 -34.55 -2.11
CA GLN A 32 3.52 -33.76 -2.72
C GLN A 32 2.59 -34.62 -3.58
N TRP A 33 3.12 -35.60 -4.32
CA TRP A 33 2.32 -36.52 -5.14
C TRP A 33 2.50 -37.96 -4.68
N ARG A 34 1.36 -38.66 -4.57
CA ARG A 34 1.28 -40.10 -4.34
C ARG A 34 0.31 -40.69 -5.35
N TRP A 35 0.84 -41.47 -6.29
CA TRP A 35 0.03 -42.11 -7.33
C TRP A 35 -1.11 -42.93 -6.72
N GLY A 36 -2.31 -42.79 -7.30
CA GLY A 36 -3.54 -43.41 -6.79
C GLY A 36 -4.25 -42.60 -5.69
N VAL A 37 -3.63 -41.52 -5.21
CA VAL A 37 -4.26 -40.55 -4.29
C VAL A 37 -4.31 -39.18 -4.94
N TYR A 38 -3.14 -38.61 -5.24
CA TYR A 38 -3.04 -37.38 -6.04
C TYR A 38 -1.69 -37.33 -6.76
N PRO A 39 -1.66 -37.32 -8.11
CA PRO A 39 -2.78 -37.63 -9.00
C PRO A 39 -3.17 -39.13 -8.96
N SER A 40 -4.40 -39.43 -9.37
CA SER A 40 -4.92 -40.80 -9.58
C SER A 40 -5.34 -40.99 -11.04
N GLU A 41 -5.58 -42.23 -11.46
CA GLU A 41 -6.10 -42.51 -12.81
C GLU A 41 -7.41 -41.77 -13.10
N GLU A 42 -8.33 -41.75 -12.12
CA GLU A 42 -9.61 -41.08 -12.23
C GLU A 42 -9.43 -39.57 -12.46
N ILE A 43 -8.54 -38.92 -11.70
CA ILE A 43 -8.24 -37.49 -11.85
C ILE A 43 -7.68 -37.20 -13.25
N ILE A 44 -6.70 -37.97 -13.72
CA ILE A 44 -6.09 -37.73 -15.04
C ILE A 44 -7.10 -37.97 -16.17
N ARG A 45 -7.94 -39.00 -16.04
CA ARG A 45 -9.01 -39.27 -17.01
C ARG A 45 -10.02 -38.11 -17.05
N GLU A 46 -10.42 -37.58 -15.89
CA GLU A 46 -11.28 -36.40 -15.82
C GLU A 46 -10.64 -35.18 -16.48
N ASP A 47 -9.36 -34.92 -16.25
CA ASP A 47 -8.65 -33.78 -16.86
C ASP A 47 -8.62 -33.85 -18.39
N VAL A 48 -8.45 -35.06 -18.94
CA VAL A 48 -8.54 -35.30 -20.39
C VAL A 48 -9.96 -35.08 -20.90
N LEU A 49 -10.97 -35.61 -20.19
CA LEU A 49 -12.38 -35.47 -20.57
C LEU A 49 -12.86 -34.02 -20.54
N ARG A 50 -12.40 -33.22 -19.58
CA ARG A 50 -12.69 -31.78 -19.50
C ARG A 50 -11.92 -30.96 -20.55
N GLY A 51 -10.84 -31.52 -21.10
CA GLY A 51 -9.97 -30.86 -22.08
C GLY A 51 -8.97 -29.88 -21.46
N ASP A 52 -8.68 -30.06 -20.17
CA ASP A 52 -7.82 -29.20 -19.37
C ASP A 52 -6.37 -29.70 -19.33
N LEU A 53 -6.12 -30.98 -19.67
CA LEU A 53 -4.78 -31.56 -19.70
C LEU A 53 -4.06 -31.28 -21.01
N TYR A 54 -2.81 -30.83 -20.92
CA TYR A 54 -1.90 -30.59 -22.03
C TYR A 54 -0.60 -31.36 -21.83
N TYR A 55 0.02 -31.80 -22.92
CA TYR A 55 1.28 -32.51 -22.90
C TYR A 55 2.27 -31.94 -23.92
N MET A 56 3.56 -32.20 -23.70
CA MET A 56 4.65 -31.79 -24.58
C MET A 56 5.50 -32.99 -24.96
N ARG A 57 5.93 -33.07 -26.22
CA ARG A 57 6.86 -34.09 -26.72
C ARG A 57 8.22 -33.52 -27.10
N SER A 58 9.27 -34.32 -26.89
CA SER A 58 10.61 -34.13 -27.45
C SER A 58 11.03 -35.43 -28.12
N ASP A 59 11.46 -35.37 -29.39
CA ASP A 59 11.88 -36.54 -30.17
C ASP A 59 10.86 -37.70 -30.15
N GLY A 60 9.57 -37.35 -30.15
CA GLY A 60 8.44 -38.31 -30.11
C GLY A 60 8.05 -38.79 -28.72
N ALA A 61 8.89 -38.63 -27.70
CA ALA A 61 8.59 -39.04 -26.33
C ALA A 61 7.85 -37.94 -25.56
N LEU A 62 6.88 -38.32 -24.72
CA LEU A 62 6.20 -37.41 -23.79
C LEU A 62 7.16 -36.98 -22.68
N VAL A 63 7.46 -35.68 -22.62
CA VAL A 63 8.46 -35.11 -21.71
C VAL A 63 7.89 -34.22 -20.61
N ALA A 64 6.68 -33.72 -20.79
CA ALA A 64 5.98 -32.94 -19.78
C ALA A 64 4.47 -33.02 -19.96
N ALA A 65 3.73 -32.82 -18.87
CA ALA A 65 2.29 -32.64 -18.88
C ALA A 65 1.87 -31.63 -17.81
N VAL A 66 0.78 -30.91 -18.07
CA VAL A 66 0.27 -29.87 -17.19
C VAL A 66 -1.23 -29.70 -17.41
N VAL A 67 -1.96 -29.47 -16.33
CA VAL A 67 -3.37 -29.09 -16.38
C VAL A 67 -3.46 -27.57 -16.39
N PHE A 68 -4.30 -27.05 -17.25
CA PHE A 68 -4.54 -25.63 -17.46
C PHE A 68 -6.03 -25.33 -17.22
N MET A 69 -6.34 -24.30 -16.43
CA MET A 69 -7.73 -23.88 -16.20
C MET A 69 -7.86 -22.37 -16.18
N ASN A 70 -8.98 -21.86 -16.72
CA ASN A 70 -9.38 -20.46 -16.57
C ASN A 70 -10.11 -20.28 -15.23
N GLY A 71 -9.88 -19.17 -14.54
CA GLY A 71 -10.43 -18.92 -13.21
C GLY A 71 -9.41 -19.23 -12.11
N GLN A 72 -9.92 -19.58 -10.93
CA GLN A 72 -9.13 -20.02 -9.78
C GLN A 72 -9.89 -21.07 -8.97
N GLU A 73 -9.20 -21.75 -8.06
CA GLU A 73 -9.81 -22.66 -7.10
C GLU A 73 -10.46 -21.90 -5.92
N PRO A 74 -11.53 -22.42 -5.30
CA PRO A 74 -12.18 -21.77 -4.14
C PRO A 74 -11.23 -21.51 -2.95
N GLU A 75 -10.24 -22.37 -2.73
CA GLU A 75 -9.25 -22.25 -1.66
C GLU A 75 -8.42 -20.96 -1.78
N TYR A 76 -8.32 -20.42 -3.00
CA TYR A 76 -7.64 -19.17 -3.30
C TYR A 76 -8.46 -17.92 -2.90
N ASP A 77 -9.75 -18.07 -2.57
CA ASP A 77 -10.62 -16.93 -2.21
C ASP A 77 -10.23 -16.28 -0.88
N SER A 78 -9.51 -17.01 -0.02
CA SER A 78 -9.01 -16.50 1.27
C SER A 78 -7.74 -15.64 1.14
N LEU A 79 -7.12 -15.61 -0.05
CA LEU A 79 -5.85 -14.94 -0.28
C LEU A 79 -6.03 -13.53 -0.83
N THR A 80 -5.09 -12.65 -0.49
CA THR A 80 -4.98 -11.31 -1.08
C THR A 80 -3.96 -11.32 -2.21
N TRP A 81 -4.45 -11.32 -3.45
CA TRP A 81 -3.63 -11.25 -4.66
C TRP A 81 -3.12 -9.83 -4.92
N SER A 82 -2.09 -9.68 -5.76
CA SER A 82 -1.54 -8.36 -6.13
C SER A 82 -2.12 -7.80 -7.41
N CYS A 83 -2.65 -8.64 -8.29
CA CYS A 83 -3.01 -8.21 -9.63
C CYS A 83 -4.01 -9.12 -10.34
N GLY A 84 -4.58 -8.55 -11.40
CA GLY A 84 -5.42 -9.20 -12.40
C GLY A 84 -6.86 -9.40 -11.97
N LEU A 85 -7.75 -9.43 -12.97
CA LEU A 85 -9.20 -9.59 -12.79
C LEU A 85 -9.69 -10.91 -13.39
N ARG A 86 -8.90 -11.50 -14.30
CA ARG A 86 -9.19 -12.76 -14.96
C ARG A 86 -8.02 -13.69 -14.73
N PRO A 87 -7.98 -14.38 -13.58
CA PRO A 87 -6.94 -15.34 -13.31
C PRO A 87 -7.08 -16.55 -14.23
N GLY A 88 -5.97 -17.22 -14.46
CA GLY A 88 -5.98 -18.63 -14.77
C GLY A 88 -4.92 -19.33 -13.92
N ILE A 89 -5.02 -20.64 -13.85
CA ILE A 89 -4.19 -21.47 -13.01
C ILE A 89 -3.63 -22.63 -13.81
N PHE A 90 -2.59 -23.24 -13.26
CA PHE A 90 -2.10 -24.52 -13.76
C PHE A 90 -1.88 -25.46 -12.59
N HIS A 91 -2.21 -26.73 -12.80
CA HIS A 91 -2.02 -27.80 -11.84
C HIS A 91 -1.23 -28.93 -12.48
N ARG A 92 -0.75 -29.85 -11.63
CA ARG A 92 -0.18 -31.12 -12.08
C ARG A 92 0.93 -30.94 -13.13
N LEU A 93 1.75 -29.89 -13.00
CA LEU A 93 2.91 -29.66 -13.85
C LEU A 93 3.97 -30.73 -13.54
N GLY A 94 4.05 -31.72 -14.41
CA GLY A 94 5.04 -32.79 -14.37
C GLY A 94 6.08 -32.61 -15.48
N VAL A 95 7.34 -32.86 -15.15
CA VAL A 95 8.44 -32.97 -16.11
C VAL A 95 9.04 -34.36 -15.96
N HIS A 96 9.23 -35.06 -17.07
CA HIS A 96 9.80 -36.40 -17.07
C HIS A 96 11.19 -36.40 -16.39
N PRO A 97 11.52 -37.37 -15.51
CA PRO A 97 12.80 -37.41 -14.80
C PRO A 97 14.03 -37.34 -15.71
N SER A 98 13.95 -37.90 -16.93
CA SER A 98 15.05 -37.83 -17.92
C SER A 98 15.36 -36.41 -18.42
N MET A 99 14.46 -35.45 -18.19
CA MET A 99 14.59 -34.05 -18.62
C MET A 99 14.88 -33.10 -17.45
N GLN A 100 15.06 -33.61 -16.23
CA GLN A 100 15.41 -32.79 -15.07
C GLN A 100 16.78 -32.12 -15.27
N GLY A 101 16.89 -30.86 -14.86
CA GLY A 101 18.11 -30.06 -15.04
C GLY A 101 18.32 -29.52 -16.47
N ALA A 102 17.55 -29.96 -17.47
CA ALA A 102 17.64 -29.49 -18.86
C ALA A 102 16.87 -28.19 -19.14
N GLY A 103 16.31 -27.54 -18.13
CA GLY A 103 15.51 -26.31 -18.28
C GLY A 103 14.07 -26.54 -18.77
N MET A 104 13.62 -27.80 -18.87
CA MET A 104 12.30 -28.15 -19.40
C MET A 104 11.14 -27.49 -18.65
N GLY A 105 11.19 -27.41 -17.31
CA GLY A 105 10.14 -26.74 -16.53
C GLY A 105 9.94 -25.28 -16.90
N GLY A 106 11.01 -24.56 -17.26
CA GLY A 106 10.92 -23.18 -17.73
C GLY A 106 10.28 -23.06 -19.12
N LEU A 107 10.59 -24.00 -20.02
CA LEU A 107 9.99 -24.05 -21.36
C LEU A 107 8.49 -24.35 -21.29
N VAL A 108 8.10 -25.34 -20.46
CA VAL A 108 6.69 -25.69 -20.26
C VAL A 108 5.92 -24.52 -19.63
N LEU A 109 6.50 -23.85 -18.63
CA LEU A 109 5.85 -22.68 -18.03
C LEU A 109 5.70 -21.52 -19.01
N ASP A 110 6.67 -21.26 -19.89
CA ASP A 110 6.50 -20.22 -20.91
C ASP A 110 5.29 -20.51 -21.82
N ASP A 111 5.15 -21.76 -22.27
CA ASP A 111 3.97 -22.20 -23.05
C ASP A 111 2.67 -22.10 -22.25
N VAL A 112 2.66 -22.46 -20.96
CA VAL A 112 1.49 -22.27 -20.07
C VAL A 112 1.10 -20.79 -20.00
N LEU A 113 2.07 -19.89 -19.80
CA LEU A 113 1.81 -18.46 -19.75
C LEU A 113 1.29 -17.93 -21.09
N GLN A 114 1.77 -18.45 -22.22
CA GLN A 114 1.24 -18.11 -23.54
C GLN A 114 -0.19 -18.62 -23.74
N LEU A 115 -0.49 -19.84 -23.30
CA LEU A 115 -1.84 -20.41 -23.35
C LEU A 115 -2.84 -19.58 -22.53
N LEU A 116 -2.48 -19.22 -21.29
CA LEU A 116 -3.26 -18.33 -20.42
C LEU A 116 -3.50 -16.96 -21.06
N ARG A 117 -2.50 -16.38 -21.72
CA ARG A 117 -2.70 -15.11 -22.44
C ARG A 117 -3.71 -15.25 -23.57
N ARG A 118 -3.62 -16.33 -24.35
CA ARG A 118 -4.52 -16.62 -25.49
C ARG A 118 -5.94 -16.95 -25.04
N SER A 119 -6.12 -17.53 -23.85
CA SER A 119 -7.44 -17.80 -23.27
C SER A 119 -8.13 -16.56 -22.68
N GLY A 120 -7.43 -15.43 -22.63
CA GLY A 120 -7.98 -14.15 -22.17
C GLY A 120 -7.58 -13.77 -20.75
N CYS A 121 -6.86 -14.62 -20.02
CA CYS A 121 -6.37 -14.30 -18.67
C CYS A 121 -5.44 -13.08 -18.70
N ASP A 122 -5.42 -12.32 -17.60
CA ASP A 122 -4.51 -11.20 -17.38
C ASP A 122 -3.56 -11.41 -16.20
N CYS A 123 -3.80 -12.42 -15.36
CA CYS A 123 -2.83 -12.91 -14.39
C CYS A 123 -2.84 -14.44 -14.34
N VAL A 124 -1.78 -15.01 -13.79
CA VAL A 124 -1.69 -16.43 -13.42
C VAL A 124 -1.59 -16.54 -11.91
N ARG A 125 -2.24 -17.55 -11.34
CA ARG A 125 -2.12 -17.97 -9.95
C ARG A 125 -1.69 -19.43 -9.91
N CYS A 126 -0.85 -19.79 -8.96
CA CYS A 126 -0.46 -21.19 -8.75
C CYS A 126 0.02 -21.40 -7.34
N ASP A 127 0.16 -22.66 -6.95
CA ASP A 127 0.76 -23.05 -5.69
C ASP A 127 1.72 -24.23 -5.86
N THR A 128 2.53 -24.46 -4.84
CA THR A 128 3.36 -25.65 -4.70
C THR A 128 3.64 -25.91 -3.24
N SER A 129 3.93 -27.16 -2.87
CA SER A 129 4.34 -27.52 -1.52
C SER A 129 5.50 -26.64 -1.06
N GLU A 130 5.47 -26.18 0.19
CA GLU A 130 6.57 -25.42 0.77
C GLU A 130 7.90 -26.21 0.81
N GLN A 131 7.83 -27.53 0.71
CA GLN A 131 8.98 -28.43 0.61
C GLN A 131 9.55 -28.52 -0.81
N ASN A 132 8.82 -28.06 -1.83
CA ASN A 132 9.23 -28.11 -3.23
C ASN A 132 10.11 -26.92 -3.61
N GLU A 133 11.34 -26.90 -3.07
CA GLU A 133 12.28 -25.81 -3.32
C GLU A 133 12.63 -25.61 -4.80
N HIS A 134 12.56 -26.67 -5.61
CA HIS A 134 12.82 -26.58 -7.04
C HIS A 134 11.76 -25.73 -7.76
N ALA A 135 10.48 -26.02 -7.53
CA ALA A 135 9.38 -25.25 -8.09
C ALA A 135 9.38 -23.80 -7.58
N ILE A 136 9.59 -23.61 -6.27
CA ILE A 136 9.68 -22.27 -5.66
C ILE A 136 10.75 -21.42 -6.37
N ARG A 137 11.99 -21.94 -6.49
CA ARG A 137 13.08 -21.22 -7.18
C ARG A 137 12.78 -20.96 -8.65
N LEU A 138 12.12 -21.90 -9.33
CA LEU A 138 11.72 -21.74 -10.73
C LEU A 138 10.71 -20.61 -10.88
N TYR A 139 9.65 -20.58 -10.05
CA TYR A 139 8.62 -19.55 -10.08
C TYR A 139 9.22 -18.17 -9.78
N GLU A 140 10.05 -18.05 -8.75
CA GLU A 140 10.74 -16.79 -8.41
C GLU A 140 11.66 -16.32 -9.54
N LYS A 141 12.44 -17.23 -10.13
CA LYS A 141 13.29 -16.92 -11.29
C LYS A 141 12.49 -16.43 -12.50
N LEU A 142 11.29 -16.97 -12.69
CA LEU A 142 10.35 -16.55 -13.73
C LEU A 142 9.54 -15.31 -13.33
N GLY A 143 9.81 -14.70 -12.17
CA GLY A 143 9.19 -13.46 -11.70
C GLY A 143 7.74 -13.64 -11.26
N PHE A 144 7.41 -14.78 -10.65
CA PHE A 144 6.21 -14.94 -9.84
C PHE A 144 6.46 -14.38 -8.44
N ARG A 145 5.43 -13.82 -7.84
CA ARG A 145 5.46 -13.23 -6.50
C ARG A 145 4.70 -14.11 -5.52
N ARG A 146 5.27 -14.35 -4.34
CA ARG A 146 4.60 -15.08 -3.25
C ARG A 146 3.40 -14.28 -2.73
N CYS A 147 2.26 -14.95 -2.53
CA CYS A 147 0.98 -14.32 -2.15
C CYS A 147 0.45 -14.75 -0.78
N GLY A 148 1.00 -15.83 -0.22
CA GLY A 148 0.55 -16.39 1.04
C GLY A 148 0.70 -17.90 1.04
N LYS A 149 -0.04 -18.55 1.94
CA LYS A 149 -0.07 -20.00 2.04
C LYS A 149 -1.51 -20.49 2.08
N ILE A 150 -1.73 -21.69 1.57
CA ILE A 150 -2.97 -22.43 1.70
C ILE A 150 -2.66 -23.85 2.17
N HIS A 151 -3.67 -24.52 2.71
CA HIS A 151 -3.61 -25.93 3.05
C HIS A 151 -4.65 -26.68 2.23
N TRP A 152 -4.18 -27.64 1.41
CA TRP A 152 -5.06 -28.56 0.69
C TRP A 152 -5.45 -29.71 1.61
N GLU A 153 -6.72 -30.09 1.59
CA GLU A 153 -7.17 -31.26 2.34
C GLU A 153 -6.38 -32.51 1.91
N GLY A 154 -5.76 -33.19 2.89
CA GLY A 154 -4.95 -34.38 2.63
C GLY A 154 -3.51 -34.12 2.18
N ALA A 155 -3.07 -32.86 2.06
CA ALA A 155 -1.67 -32.54 1.78
C ALA A 155 -0.80 -32.56 3.05
N GLU A 156 0.46 -32.98 2.90
CA GLU A 156 1.47 -32.86 3.96
C GLU A 156 2.03 -31.42 3.97
N GLY A 157 1.54 -30.61 4.92
CA GLY A 157 2.01 -29.24 5.14
C GLY A 157 1.30 -28.17 4.31
N ASP A 158 1.87 -26.98 4.28
CA ASP A 158 1.33 -25.84 3.55
C ASP A 158 1.85 -25.77 2.12
N ASN A 159 1.07 -25.13 1.24
CA ASN A 159 1.49 -24.77 -0.11
C ASN A 159 1.70 -23.26 -0.19
N ILE A 160 2.84 -22.87 -0.74
CA ILE A 160 3.14 -21.46 -1.02
C ILE A 160 2.43 -21.09 -2.31
N THR A 161 1.68 -20.00 -2.28
CA THR A 161 0.93 -19.50 -3.43
C THR A 161 1.67 -18.36 -4.10
N PHE A 162 1.45 -18.23 -5.40
CA PHE A 162 2.13 -17.28 -6.26
C PHE A 162 1.18 -16.62 -7.26
N ASP A 163 1.45 -15.37 -7.59
CA ASP A 163 0.82 -14.69 -8.72
C ASP A 163 1.84 -14.08 -9.68
N LYS A 164 1.39 -13.84 -10.91
CA LYS A 164 2.16 -13.09 -11.90
C LYS A 164 1.25 -12.39 -12.90
N PRO A 165 1.48 -11.11 -13.22
CA PRO A 165 0.77 -10.45 -14.30
C PRO A 165 1.18 -11.06 -15.66
N LEU A 166 0.20 -11.35 -16.51
CA LEU A 166 0.44 -11.89 -17.84
C LEU A 166 0.59 -10.80 -18.90
N LYS A 167 0.09 -9.59 -18.65
CA LYS A 167 0.05 -8.46 -19.60
C LYS A 167 0.62 -7.20 -18.94
N ARG A 168 1.03 -6.23 -19.76
CA ARG A 168 1.49 -4.93 -19.22
C ARG A 168 0.31 -4.17 -18.59
N GLU A 169 -0.90 -4.43 -19.02
CA GLU A 169 -2.11 -3.72 -18.65
C GLU A 169 -2.84 -4.41 -17.48
N THR A 170 -2.32 -5.52 -16.97
CA THR A 170 -2.89 -6.25 -15.83
C THR A 170 -3.09 -5.29 -14.64
N PRO A 171 -4.34 -5.12 -14.16
CA PRO A 171 -4.64 -4.21 -13.06
C PRO A 171 -3.94 -4.63 -11.77
N LEU A 172 -3.45 -3.66 -11.00
CA LEU A 172 -2.95 -3.87 -9.65
C LEU A 172 -4.11 -3.76 -8.67
N TRP A 173 -4.13 -4.65 -7.68
CA TRP A 173 -5.10 -4.60 -6.60
C TRP A 173 -4.74 -3.49 -5.61
N PRO A 174 -5.70 -2.99 -4.81
CA PRO A 174 -5.40 -2.09 -3.70
C PRO A 174 -4.37 -2.70 -2.75
N ILE A 175 -3.37 -1.90 -2.37
CA ILE A 175 -2.28 -2.35 -1.51
C ILE A 175 -2.53 -1.82 -0.10
N LEU A 176 -2.87 -2.71 0.84
CA LEU A 176 -2.98 -2.37 2.25
C LEU A 176 -1.57 -2.04 2.79
N MET A 177 -1.41 -0.79 3.25
CA MET A 177 -0.12 -0.24 3.68
C MET A 177 0.09 -0.45 5.18
N LYS A 178 1.32 -0.83 5.54
CA LYS A 178 1.83 -0.82 6.90
C LYS A 178 2.66 0.44 7.13
N PRO A 179 2.31 1.26 8.14
CA PRO A 179 3.01 2.52 8.38
C PRO A 179 4.39 2.29 9.02
N ALA A 180 5.28 3.26 8.82
CA ALA A 180 6.40 3.46 9.74
C ALA A 180 5.98 4.42 10.86
N PHE A 181 6.70 4.44 11.99
CA PHE A 181 6.38 5.30 13.13
C PHE A 181 7.53 6.24 13.46
N ARG A 182 7.19 7.49 13.82
CA ARG A 182 8.11 8.40 14.51
C ARG A 182 7.65 8.52 15.96
N ASP A 183 8.57 8.18 16.86
CA ASP A 183 8.29 8.04 18.28
C ASP A 183 9.45 8.57 19.15
N GLY A 184 9.25 8.54 20.47
CA GLY A 184 10.29 8.85 21.46
C GLY A 184 10.90 10.24 21.28
N ALA A 185 12.22 10.31 21.09
CA ALA A 185 12.95 11.57 20.95
C ALA A 185 12.63 12.34 19.65
N LEU A 186 12.14 11.65 18.61
CA LEU A 186 11.74 12.30 17.35
C LEU A 186 10.43 13.06 17.52
N THR A 187 9.52 12.51 18.31
CA THR A 187 8.22 13.10 18.63
C THR A 187 8.02 13.14 20.14
N PRO A 188 8.75 13.99 20.88
CA PRO A 188 8.64 14.04 22.35
C PRO A 188 7.25 14.46 22.82
N TRP A 189 6.48 15.07 21.92
CA TRP A 189 5.09 15.48 22.09
C TRP A 189 4.05 14.39 21.81
N GLY A 190 4.48 13.22 21.33
CA GLY A 190 3.61 12.11 20.92
C GLY A 190 2.87 11.46 22.09
N GLY A 191 1.77 10.79 21.77
CA GLY A 191 0.96 10.04 22.72
C GLY A 191 0.85 8.55 22.36
N ASN A 192 -0.22 7.93 22.86
CA ASN A 192 -0.51 6.51 22.67
C ASN A 192 -1.81 6.27 21.89
N ARG A 193 -2.48 7.33 21.42
CA ARG A 193 -3.84 7.23 20.87
C ARG A 193 -3.88 6.59 19.49
N LEU A 194 -2.76 6.62 18.75
CA LEU A 194 -2.60 5.81 17.53
C LEU A 194 -2.78 4.32 17.81
N HIS A 195 -2.28 3.82 18.94
CA HIS A 195 -2.50 2.46 19.39
C HIS A 195 -3.91 2.27 19.97
N GLU A 196 -4.32 3.11 20.91
CA GLU A 196 -5.59 2.93 21.64
C GLU A 196 -6.83 3.03 20.75
N ILE A 197 -6.81 3.90 19.74
CA ILE A 197 -7.98 4.15 18.87
C ILE A 197 -7.92 3.30 17.60
N TYR A 198 -6.74 3.18 16.98
CA TYR A 198 -6.59 2.54 15.67
C TYR A 198 -5.86 1.19 15.71
N GLY A 199 -5.45 0.72 16.89
CA GLY A 199 -4.73 -0.55 17.04
C GLY A 199 -3.39 -0.59 16.33
N LYS A 200 -2.75 0.58 16.12
CA LYS A 200 -1.44 0.66 15.45
C LYS A 200 -0.38 -0.05 16.29
N GLU A 201 0.52 -0.76 15.63
CA GLU A 201 1.62 -1.54 16.25
C GLU A 201 2.78 -0.61 16.69
N THR A 202 2.49 0.34 17.56
CA THR A 202 3.50 1.27 18.10
C THR A 202 4.41 0.57 19.10
N LYS A 203 5.66 1.03 19.22
CA LYS A 203 6.66 0.43 20.12
C LYS A 203 6.66 1.01 21.54
N ASN A 204 6.00 2.16 21.72
CA ASN A 204 5.94 2.89 22.98
C ASN A 204 4.71 3.82 23.01
N ASP A 205 4.49 4.43 24.19
CA ASP A 205 3.41 5.35 24.53
C ASP A 205 3.68 6.83 24.11
N ARG A 206 4.73 7.06 23.31
CA ARG A 206 5.16 8.36 22.80
C ARG A 206 5.34 8.34 21.29
N THR A 207 4.36 7.79 20.59
CA THR A 207 4.34 7.78 19.13
C THR A 207 3.54 8.97 18.62
N GLY A 208 4.22 9.93 18.00
CA GLY A 208 3.57 11.16 17.51
C GLY A 208 3.05 11.04 16.09
N GLU A 209 3.73 10.30 15.21
CA GLU A 209 3.37 10.18 13.80
C GLU A 209 3.33 8.71 13.35
N SER A 210 2.23 8.33 12.72
CA SER A 210 2.10 7.13 11.89
C SER A 210 2.22 7.54 10.43
N MET A 211 3.26 7.07 9.76
CA MET A 211 3.63 7.41 8.38
C MET A 211 2.93 6.41 7.43
N GLU A 212 1.66 6.67 7.12
CA GLU A 212 0.75 5.75 6.41
C GLU A 212 1.18 5.47 4.97
N VAL A 213 1.58 6.51 4.25
CA VAL A 213 2.14 6.40 2.89
C VAL A 213 3.35 7.32 2.84
N SER A 214 4.54 6.74 2.79
CA SER A 214 5.79 7.47 2.92
C SER A 214 6.91 6.83 2.09
N CYS A 215 7.65 7.69 1.39
CA CYS A 215 8.94 7.38 0.77
C CYS A 215 10.11 8.08 1.48
N ILE A 216 9.89 8.63 2.69
CA ILE A 216 10.95 9.29 3.46
C ILE A 216 11.96 8.24 3.91
N PRO A 217 13.26 8.39 3.59
CA PRO A 217 14.28 7.42 3.99
C PRO A 217 14.29 7.15 5.50
N GLY A 218 14.23 5.88 5.88
CA GLY A 218 14.15 5.42 7.28
C GLY A 218 12.74 5.40 7.86
N PHE A 219 11.76 5.97 7.15
CA PHE A 219 10.34 5.98 7.52
C PHE A 219 9.46 5.60 6.33
N GLU A 220 9.93 4.70 5.47
CA GLU A 220 9.14 4.19 4.36
C GLU A 220 8.02 3.27 4.85
N SER A 221 6.80 3.49 4.36
CA SER A 221 5.68 2.56 4.55
C SER A 221 5.92 1.28 3.73
N THR A 222 5.39 0.15 4.17
CA THR A 222 5.58 -1.15 3.51
C THR A 222 4.25 -1.82 3.14
N ASP A 223 4.28 -2.81 2.26
CA ASP A 223 3.13 -3.72 2.09
C ASP A 223 3.09 -4.80 3.18
N ALA A 224 2.12 -5.71 3.09
CA ALA A 224 1.99 -6.84 4.02
C ALA A 224 3.22 -7.77 4.06
N GLN A 225 4.02 -7.80 2.99
CA GLN A 225 5.25 -8.60 2.87
C GLN A 225 6.50 -7.83 3.36
N GLY A 226 6.36 -6.57 3.78
CA GLY A 226 7.47 -5.74 4.25
C GLY A 226 8.26 -5.06 3.13
N ARG A 227 7.81 -5.13 1.87
CA ARG A 227 8.44 -4.40 0.76
C ARG A 227 8.17 -2.92 0.90
N LYS A 228 9.18 -2.08 0.76
CA LYS A 228 9.05 -0.62 0.89
C LYS A 228 8.25 -0.05 -0.27
N LEU A 229 7.52 1.03 -0.03
CA LEU A 229 6.81 1.76 -1.09
C LEU A 229 7.75 2.17 -2.24
N THR A 230 8.99 2.54 -1.94
CA THR A 230 10.02 2.85 -2.95
C THR A 230 10.35 1.66 -3.84
N GLU A 231 10.36 0.44 -3.30
CA GLU A 231 10.58 -0.81 -4.06
C GLU A 231 9.36 -1.13 -4.92
N LEU A 232 8.14 -0.98 -4.39
CA LEU A 232 6.90 -1.17 -5.14
C LEU A 232 6.79 -0.18 -6.32
N ILE A 233 7.19 1.07 -6.12
CA ILE A 233 7.25 2.07 -7.20
C ILE A 233 8.29 1.69 -8.26
N ALA A 234 9.47 1.21 -7.85
CA ALA A 234 10.49 0.76 -8.79
C ALA A 234 10.04 -0.46 -9.61
N GLU A 235 9.29 -1.39 -8.99
CA GLU A 235 8.74 -2.58 -9.63
C GLU A 235 7.59 -2.26 -10.59
N HIS A 236 6.62 -1.47 -10.14
CA HIS A 236 5.36 -1.27 -10.84
C HIS A 236 5.27 0.03 -11.66
N ARG A 237 6.16 0.99 -11.39
CA ARG A 237 6.39 2.19 -12.22
C ARG A 237 5.07 2.93 -12.50
N GLU A 238 4.81 3.24 -13.77
CA GLU A 238 3.62 3.96 -14.25
C GLU A 238 2.30 3.26 -13.87
N LYS A 239 2.31 1.92 -13.70
CA LYS A 239 1.08 1.20 -13.32
C LYS A 239 0.63 1.56 -11.91
N LEU A 240 1.58 1.82 -11.01
CA LEU A 240 1.27 2.16 -9.62
C LEU A 240 1.01 3.66 -9.47
N VAL A 241 1.95 4.50 -9.91
CA VAL A 241 1.96 5.94 -9.58
C VAL A 241 1.87 6.87 -10.78
N GLY A 242 1.60 6.33 -11.98
CA GLY A 242 1.47 7.13 -13.19
C GLY A 242 2.73 7.91 -13.56
N SER A 243 2.54 9.20 -13.84
CA SER A 243 3.59 10.14 -14.25
C SER A 243 4.66 10.40 -13.17
N TYR A 244 4.46 9.90 -11.95
CA TYR A 244 5.44 9.95 -10.86
C TYR A 244 6.43 8.77 -10.85
N ALA A 245 6.35 7.85 -11.80
CA ALA A 245 7.25 6.68 -11.87
C ALA A 245 8.75 7.06 -11.93
N ASP A 246 9.05 8.22 -12.52
CA ASP A 246 10.41 8.77 -12.71
C ASP A 246 10.63 10.10 -11.97
N LYS A 247 9.77 10.43 -11.02
CA LYS A 247 9.83 11.68 -10.26
C LYS A 247 9.88 11.38 -8.76
N PRO A 248 10.32 12.34 -7.93
CA PRO A 248 10.09 12.24 -6.49
C PRO A 248 8.61 11.95 -6.21
N PHE A 249 8.34 10.94 -5.38
CA PHE A 249 6.97 10.62 -4.97
C PHE A 249 6.35 11.87 -4.33
N PRO A 250 5.15 12.30 -4.74
CA PRO A 250 4.72 13.67 -4.48
C PRO A 250 4.11 13.88 -3.10
N LEU A 251 3.60 12.83 -2.46
CA LEU A 251 2.77 12.94 -1.26
C LEU A 251 3.34 12.17 -0.07
N LEU A 252 3.03 12.66 1.13
CA LEU A 252 3.23 11.96 2.39
C LEU A 252 1.92 12.07 3.17
N LEU A 253 1.39 10.91 3.58
CA LEU A 253 0.22 10.83 4.46
C LEU A 253 0.64 10.41 5.86
N LYS A 254 0.11 11.12 6.87
CA LYS A 254 0.29 10.76 8.28
C LYS A 254 -1.01 10.77 9.07
N LEU A 255 -1.06 9.92 10.10
CA LEU A 255 -1.92 10.11 11.26
C LEU A 255 -1.06 10.63 12.41
N ILE A 256 -1.51 11.68 13.08
CA ILE A 256 -0.72 12.38 14.10
C ILE A 256 -1.48 12.41 15.42
N ASP A 257 -0.81 12.00 16.51
CA ASP A 257 -1.31 12.11 17.88
C ASP A 257 -0.49 13.13 18.68
N VAL A 258 -1.12 14.28 18.94
CA VAL A 258 -0.49 15.39 19.64
C VAL A 258 -0.86 15.35 21.11
N ARG A 259 -0.09 14.66 21.96
CA ARG A 259 -0.32 14.69 23.41
C ARG A 259 0.07 16.04 24.01
N GLU A 260 1.18 16.61 23.56
CA GLU A 260 1.69 17.92 23.99
C GLU A 260 1.86 18.86 22.79
N LYS A 261 1.85 20.17 23.01
CA LYS A 261 1.89 21.16 21.92
C LYS A 261 3.07 20.92 20.96
N LEU A 262 2.81 20.95 19.65
CA LEU A 262 3.88 20.99 18.64
C LEU A 262 4.54 22.37 18.65
N SER A 263 5.79 22.43 18.20
CA SER A 263 6.48 23.70 17.99
C SER A 263 5.75 24.59 17.01
N VAL A 264 5.91 25.91 17.14
CA VAL A 264 5.51 26.85 16.10
C VAL A 264 6.48 26.73 14.95
N GLN A 265 5.95 26.51 13.75
CA GLN A 265 6.74 26.15 12.58
C GLN A 265 6.20 26.77 11.30
N VAL A 266 7.03 26.72 10.26
CA VAL A 266 6.71 27.10 8.88
C VAL A 266 7.50 26.27 7.90
N HIS A 267 6.94 26.16 6.71
CA HIS A 267 7.45 25.30 5.66
C HIS A 267 7.78 26.08 4.39
N PRO A 268 8.89 25.76 3.70
CA PRO A 268 9.25 26.38 2.43
C PRO A 268 8.35 25.93 1.28
N ASN A 269 8.33 26.71 0.21
CA ASN A 269 7.79 26.26 -1.08
C ASN A 269 8.85 25.47 -1.87
N ASP A 270 8.47 24.91 -3.02
CA ASP A 270 9.39 24.11 -3.85
C ASP A 270 10.63 24.88 -4.29
N ALA A 271 10.49 26.15 -4.67
CA ALA A 271 11.61 26.95 -5.16
C ALA A 271 12.67 27.16 -4.07
N TYR A 272 12.25 27.57 -2.87
CA TYR A 272 13.15 27.78 -1.75
C TYR A 272 13.79 26.46 -1.28
N ALA A 273 13.00 25.40 -1.17
CA ALA A 273 13.48 24.08 -0.78
C ALA A 273 14.50 23.50 -1.78
N ALA A 274 14.26 23.68 -3.08
CA ALA A 274 15.19 23.22 -4.10
C ALA A 274 16.55 23.92 -4.00
N GLU A 275 16.54 25.23 -3.75
CA GLU A 275 17.75 26.05 -3.63
C GLU A 275 18.50 25.82 -2.31
N HIS A 276 17.79 25.72 -1.18
CA HIS A 276 18.40 25.76 0.16
C HIS A 276 18.47 24.41 0.87
N GLU A 277 17.81 23.37 0.35
CA GLU A 277 17.64 22.07 1.01
C GLU A 277 17.96 20.90 0.06
N ASN A 278 18.96 21.07 -0.82
CA ASN A 278 19.48 20.04 -1.71
C ASN A 278 18.43 19.43 -2.65
N GLY A 279 17.62 20.28 -3.29
CA GLY A 279 16.63 19.80 -4.27
C GLY A 279 15.38 19.16 -3.65
N LYS A 280 15.19 19.24 -2.32
CA LYS A 280 13.99 18.72 -1.65
C LYS A 280 12.72 19.42 -2.13
N LEU A 281 11.60 18.71 -2.03
CA LEU A 281 10.27 19.29 -2.24
C LEU A 281 9.95 20.31 -1.14
N GLY A 282 9.16 21.33 -1.48
CA GLY A 282 8.51 22.18 -0.50
C GLY A 282 7.50 21.40 0.33
N LYS A 283 6.86 22.08 1.27
CA LYS A 283 5.88 21.44 2.16
C LYS A 283 4.64 22.30 2.31
N THR A 284 3.71 22.08 1.40
CA THR A 284 2.29 22.42 1.56
C THR A 284 1.54 21.23 2.13
N GLU A 285 0.64 21.46 3.07
CA GLU A 285 -0.08 20.41 3.79
C GLU A 285 -1.55 20.78 4.03
N ALA A 286 -2.33 19.80 4.43
CA ALA A 286 -3.68 19.97 4.90
C ALA A 286 -3.96 19.01 6.04
N TRP A 287 -4.75 19.48 7.00
CA TRP A 287 -5.16 18.73 8.17
C TRP A 287 -6.65 18.50 8.16
N LEU A 288 -7.06 17.24 8.30
CA LEU A 288 -8.39 16.86 8.75
C LEU A 288 -8.31 16.54 10.24
N VAL A 289 -9.11 17.23 11.05
CA VAL A 289 -9.14 17.02 12.50
C VAL A 289 -9.92 15.74 12.80
N LEU A 290 -9.23 14.74 13.36
CA LEU A 290 -9.79 13.42 13.68
C LEU A 290 -10.40 13.41 15.07
N ASP A 291 -9.74 14.06 16.02
CA ASP A 291 -10.27 14.22 17.37
C ASP A 291 -9.64 15.39 18.12
N THR A 292 -10.30 15.82 19.20
CA THR A 292 -9.90 16.96 20.03
C THR A 292 -10.27 16.75 21.50
N PRO A 293 -9.65 17.49 22.44
CA PRO A 293 -10.12 17.53 23.82
C PRO A 293 -11.58 17.97 23.96
N ALA A 294 -12.19 17.68 25.11
CA ALA A 294 -13.49 18.21 25.47
C ALA A 294 -13.48 19.75 25.42
N GLY A 295 -14.38 20.35 24.62
CA GLY A 295 -14.43 21.80 24.38
C GLY A 295 -13.68 22.27 23.12
N GLY A 296 -13.04 21.35 22.38
CA GLY A 296 -12.36 21.61 21.11
C GLY A 296 -10.84 21.76 21.25
N GLY A 297 -10.15 21.62 20.12
CA GLY A 297 -8.70 21.74 20.02
C GLY A 297 -8.25 23.17 19.73
N ASP A 298 -7.01 23.49 20.07
CA ASP A 298 -6.37 24.75 19.71
C ASP A 298 -5.36 24.53 18.59
N LEU A 299 -5.35 25.40 17.59
CA LEU A 299 -4.28 25.49 16.59
C LEU A 299 -3.72 26.91 16.58
N VAL A 300 -2.42 27.02 16.33
CA VAL A 300 -1.84 28.25 15.77
C VAL A 300 -2.00 28.18 14.26
N TYR A 301 -2.58 29.22 13.66
CA TYR A 301 -2.91 29.23 12.24
C TYR A 301 -2.80 30.63 11.64
N GLY A 302 -1.59 30.95 11.19
CA GLY A 302 -1.16 32.26 10.71
C GLY A 302 -0.72 33.21 11.83
N VAL A 303 -0.22 34.37 11.42
CA VAL A 303 0.13 35.48 12.32
C VAL A 303 -0.95 36.57 12.28
N LYS A 304 -1.01 37.40 13.31
CA LYS A 304 -1.96 38.51 13.39
C LYS A 304 -1.75 39.47 12.21
N GLN A 305 -2.86 40.01 11.71
CA GLN A 305 -2.83 40.99 10.63
C GLN A 305 -2.00 42.20 11.06
N GLY A 306 -1.05 42.61 10.21
CA GLY A 306 -0.18 43.76 10.48
C GLY A 306 1.15 43.41 11.17
N THR A 307 1.37 42.15 11.57
CA THR A 307 2.68 41.71 12.09
C THR A 307 3.78 41.89 11.04
N THR A 308 4.86 42.56 11.43
CA THR A 308 6.07 42.78 10.62
C THR A 308 7.14 41.71 10.87
N ARG A 309 8.13 41.64 9.98
CA ARG A 309 9.24 40.67 10.11
C ARG A 309 10.09 41.00 11.33
N GLU A 310 10.30 42.28 11.57
CA GLU A 310 11.05 42.84 12.68
C GLU A 310 10.38 42.52 14.02
N GLU A 311 9.06 42.73 14.13
CA GLU A 311 8.29 42.36 15.32
C GLU A 311 8.32 40.85 15.57
N LEU A 312 8.16 40.04 14.51
CA LEU A 312 8.19 38.59 14.65
C LEU A 312 9.57 38.10 15.12
N LYS A 313 10.64 38.67 14.56
CA LYS A 313 12.01 38.37 14.98
C LYS A 313 12.24 38.75 16.44
N ALA A 314 11.89 39.98 16.82
CA ALA A 314 12.05 40.45 18.21
C ALA A 314 11.26 39.58 19.19
N ALA A 315 10.03 39.20 18.85
CA ALA A 315 9.21 38.33 19.70
C ALA A 315 9.76 36.90 19.81
N CYS A 316 10.45 36.39 18.78
CA CYS A 316 11.19 35.13 18.86
C CYS A 316 12.39 35.25 19.83
N ASP A 317 13.18 36.32 19.70
CA ASP A 317 14.36 36.56 20.54
C ASP A 317 13.97 36.75 22.03
N GLU A 318 12.80 37.35 22.29
CA GLU A 318 12.26 37.61 23.63
C GLU A 318 11.38 36.48 24.20
N GLY A 319 11.09 35.43 23.42
CA GLY A 319 10.18 34.36 23.83
C GLY A 319 8.71 34.79 23.96
N THR A 320 8.29 35.86 23.29
CA THR A 320 6.92 36.43 23.35
C THR A 320 6.10 36.20 22.07
N VAL A 321 6.60 35.36 21.15
CA VAL A 321 6.00 35.09 19.83
C VAL A 321 4.51 34.76 19.87
N GLU A 322 4.04 34.08 20.93
CA GLU A 322 2.62 33.74 21.12
C GLU A 322 1.67 34.93 20.95
N LYS A 323 2.10 36.14 21.31
CA LYS A 323 1.31 37.36 21.22
C LYS A 323 1.00 37.75 19.78
N LEU A 324 1.80 37.29 18.82
CA LEU A 324 1.68 37.59 17.40
C LEU A 324 0.96 36.48 16.60
N LEU A 325 0.65 35.35 17.25
CA LEU A 325 0.03 34.20 16.61
C LEU A 325 -1.49 34.31 16.61
N ASN A 326 -2.13 33.82 15.55
CA ASN A 326 -3.57 33.60 15.54
C ASN A 326 -3.85 32.22 16.14
N LYS A 327 -4.68 32.18 17.19
CA LYS A 327 -5.16 30.94 17.79
C LYS A 327 -6.59 30.68 17.33
N VAL A 328 -6.85 29.49 16.82
CA VAL A 328 -8.17 29.08 16.33
C VAL A 328 -8.65 27.81 17.02
N LYS A 329 -9.96 27.72 17.26
CA LYS A 329 -10.60 26.54 17.85
C LYS A 329 -11.08 25.58 16.77
N VAL A 330 -10.72 24.31 16.91
CA VAL A 330 -11.09 23.24 15.98
C VAL A 330 -11.87 22.13 16.67
N LYS A 331 -12.58 21.34 15.88
CA LYS A 331 -13.32 20.14 16.29
C LYS A 331 -13.19 19.07 15.21
N ARG A 332 -13.54 17.83 15.55
CA ARG A 332 -13.59 16.71 14.59
C ARG A 332 -14.33 17.09 13.31
N GLY A 333 -13.73 16.74 12.16
CA GLY A 333 -14.26 17.00 10.82
C GLY A 333 -13.87 18.37 10.23
N ASP A 334 -13.22 19.25 11.00
CA ASP A 334 -12.67 20.47 10.43
C ASP A 334 -11.51 20.17 9.48
N VAL A 335 -11.40 20.96 8.41
CA VAL A 335 -10.30 20.90 7.45
C VAL A 335 -9.56 22.23 7.41
N CYS A 336 -8.25 22.18 7.66
CA CYS A 336 -7.33 23.31 7.59
C CYS A 336 -6.37 23.11 6.41
N PHE A 337 -6.17 24.14 5.59
CA PHE A 337 -5.20 24.12 4.50
C PHE A 337 -4.00 24.99 4.85
N ILE A 338 -2.81 24.41 4.86
CA ILE A 338 -1.58 25.04 5.32
C ILE A 338 -0.66 25.19 4.12
N PRO A 339 -0.78 26.30 3.35
CA PRO A 339 0.12 26.55 2.24
C PRO A 339 1.53 26.82 2.77
N ALA A 340 2.54 26.50 1.96
CA ALA A 340 3.92 26.89 2.23
C ALA A 340 4.02 28.39 2.63
N GLY A 341 4.80 28.65 3.68
CA GLY A 341 4.94 29.95 4.33
C GLY A 341 3.89 30.28 5.40
N CYS A 342 2.86 29.46 5.59
CA CYS A 342 1.91 29.65 6.70
C CYS A 342 2.57 29.30 8.04
N VAL A 343 2.60 30.23 9.00
CA VAL A 343 3.03 29.95 10.37
C VAL A 343 1.95 29.14 11.08
N HIS A 344 2.28 28.00 11.68
CA HIS A 344 1.30 27.12 12.31
C HIS A 344 1.88 26.29 13.45
N ALA A 345 1.00 25.74 14.29
CA ALA A 345 1.32 24.78 15.35
C ALA A 345 0.05 24.03 15.77
N VAL A 346 0.21 22.80 16.25
CA VAL A 346 -0.89 21.98 16.75
C VAL A 346 -0.89 21.98 18.28
N GLY A 347 -2.05 22.29 18.88
CA GLY A 347 -2.23 22.27 20.33
C GLY A 347 -2.35 20.86 20.90
N ALA A 348 -2.16 20.76 22.22
CA ALA A 348 -2.24 19.50 22.95
C ALA A 348 -3.63 18.83 22.84
N GLY A 349 -3.61 17.51 22.76
CA GLY A 349 -4.76 16.61 22.66
C GLY A 349 -5.44 16.52 21.30
N VAL A 350 -4.91 17.17 20.26
CA VAL A 350 -5.49 17.13 18.90
C VAL A 350 -4.95 15.92 18.14
N MET A 351 -5.81 15.21 17.42
CA MET A 351 -5.42 14.19 16.45
C MET A 351 -5.73 14.63 15.03
N LEU A 352 -4.80 14.39 14.11
CA LEU A 352 -4.89 14.84 12.73
C LEU A 352 -4.67 13.71 11.74
N TYR A 353 -5.36 13.80 10.61
CA TYR A 353 -4.96 13.23 9.33
C TYR A 353 -4.25 14.35 8.57
N GLU A 354 -2.97 14.17 8.26
CA GLU A 354 -2.14 15.15 7.57
C GLU A 354 -1.73 14.61 6.20
N ILE A 355 -2.28 15.21 5.14
CA ILE A 355 -1.80 15.01 3.77
C ILE A 355 -0.91 16.19 3.38
N GLN A 356 0.26 15.89 2.85
CA GLN A 356 1.26 16.90 2.51
C GLN A 356 2.07 16.51 1.28
N GLN A 357 2.81 17.47 0.72
CA GLN A 357 3.92 17.14 -0.18
C GLN A 357 4.92 16.21 0.54
N SER A 358 5.58 15.30 -0.18
CA SER A 358 6.53 14.34 0.40
C SER A 358 7.85 15.01 0.84
N SER A 359 7.78 15.75 1.94
CA SER A 359 8.89 16.54 2.49
C SER A 359 8.87 16.50 4.01
N ASP A 360 10.05 16.36 4.62
CA ASP A 360 10.27 16.40 6.06
C ASP A 360 10.79 17.77 6.54
N LEU A 361 10.79 18.78 5.66
CA LEU A 361 11.33 20.10 5.94
C LEU A 361 10.45 20.91 6.90
N THR A 362 11.03 21.27 8.04
CA THR A 362 10.37 22.05 9.09
C THR A 362 11.33 23.11 9.62
N TYR A 363 10.98 24.39 9.42
CA TYR A 363 11.66 25.48 10.10
C TYR A 363 10.88 25.87 11.35
N ARG A 364 11.58 25.94 12.48
CA ARG A 364 10.98 26.13 13.78
C ARG A 364 11.16 27.58 14.23
N PHE A 365 10.05 28.24 14.54
CA PHE A 365 10.03 29.59 15.14
C PHE A 365 10.24 29.55 16.65
N TYR A 366 9.59 28.61 17.32
CA TYR A 366 9.57 28.55 18.77
C TYR A 366 9.12 27.18 19.25
N ASP A 367 9.63 26.76 20.40
CA ASP A 367 9.38 25.43 20.95
C ASP A 367 8.87 25.38 22.39
N TRP A 368 8.26 26.47 22.87
CA TRP A 368 7.73 26.53 24.24
C TRP A 368 8.80 26.32 25.31
N ASP A 369 10.05 26.67 24.98
CA ASP A 369 11.23 26.48 25.83
C ASP A 369 11.42 25.05 26.35
N ARG A 370 10.89 24.05 25.64
CA ARG A 370 11.07 22.64 25.98
C ARG A 370 12.53 22.25 25.93
N ALA A 371 12.94 21.53 26.96
CA ALA A 371 14.24 20.89 27.05
C ALA A 371 14.07 19.37 27.06
N ASP A 372 15.06 18.65 26.53
CA ASP A 372 15.16 17.21 26.67
C ASP A 372 15.59 16.80 28.10
N ALA A 373 15.78 15.50 28.33
CA ALA A 373 16.18 14.97 29.63
C ALA A 373 17.54 15.48 30.12
N ASP A 374 18.40 15.91 29.18
CA ASP A 374 19.73 16.44 29.45
C ASP A 374 19.73 17.99 29.54
N GLY A 375 18.56 18.63 29.42
CA GLY A 375 18.39 20.08 29.49
C GLY A 375 18.62 20.81 28.17
N ASN A 376 18.85 20.12 27.05
CA ASN A 376 19.08 20.75 25.75
C ASN A 376 17.75 21.15 25.10
N LYS A 377 17.72 22.36 24.54
CA LYS A 377 16.58 22.82 23.72
C LYS A 377 16.74 22.34 22.29
N ARG A 378 15.62 22.07 21.61
CA ARG A 378 15.65 21.76 20.18
C ARG A 378 16.07 22.96 19.35
N GLU A 379 16.72 22.69 18.22
CA GLU A 379 17.14 23.71 17.28
C GLU A 379 15.96 24.54 16.76
N LEU A 380 16.20 25.85 16.71
CA LEU A 380 15.34 26.84 16.05
C LEU A 380 16.01 27.26 14.73
N HIS A 381 15.20 27.52 13.72
CA HIS A 381 15.67 27.84 12.37
C HIS A 381 15.25 29.26 11.99
N LEU A 382 15.51 30.24 12.86
CA LEU A 382 14.86 31.56 12.80
C LEU A 382 15.05 32.28 11.47
N ASP A 383 16.26 32.33 10.93
CA ASP A 383 16.52 33.04 9.67
C ASP A 383 15.76 32.38 8.50
N LYS A 384 15.92 31.07 8.32
CA LYS A 384 15.18 30.29 7.30
C LYS A 384 13.66 30.37 7.50
N ALA A 385 13.19 30.34 8.75
CA ALA A 385 11.77 30.45 9.06
C ALA A 385 11.22 31.82 8.64
N LEU A 386 11.93 32.91 8.95
CA LEU A 386 11.56 34.27 8.58
C LEU A 386 11.62 34.52 7.06
N ASP A 387 12.55 33.87 6.36
CA ASP A 387 12.67 33.99 4.90
C ASP A 387 11.46 33.43 4.15
N VAL A 388 10.86 32.36 4.67
CA VAL A 388 9.71 31.71 4.02
C VAL A 388 8.36 32.13 4.61
N ALA A 389 8.36 32.81 5.76
CA ALA A 389 7.15 33.22 6.46
C ALA A 389 6.30 34.18 5.62
N ARG A 390 5.02 33.85 5.47
CA ARG A 390 4.01 34.77 4.94
C ARG A 390 3.30 35.42 6.12
N LEU A 391 3.63 36.69 6.38
CA LEU A 391 3.13 37.47 7.51
C LEU A 391 1.68 37.96 7.30
N ARG A 392 0.77 37.01 7.19
CA ARG A 392 -0.66 37.25 6.97
C ARG A 392 -1.50 36.22 7.69
N SER A 393 -2.80 36.49 7.81
CA SER A 393 -3.76 35.50 8.26
C SER A 393 -3.76 34.26 7.36
N ALA A 394 -3.95 33.10 7.97
CA ALA A 394 -4.06 31.84 7.26
C ALA A 394 -5.36 31.77 6.43
N PRO A 395 -5.43 30.84 5.44
CA PRO A 395 -6.67 30.59 4.72
C PRO A 395 -7.83 30.23 5.65
N ALA A 396 -9.07 30.51 5.23
CA ALA A 396 -10.23 30.17 6.04
C ALA A 396 -10.32 28.65 6.26
N MET A 397 -10.48 28.24 7.51
CA MET A 397 -10.77 26.85 7.87
C MET A 397 -12.16 26.44 7.35
N LYS A 398 -12.28 25.22 6.84
CA LYS A 398 -13.54 24.66 6.36
C LYS A 398 -14.16 23.77 7.44
N ARG A 399 -15.41 24.06 7.80
CA ARG A 399 -16.23 23.20 8.66
C ARG A 399 -16.92 22.17 7.79
N VAL A 400 -16.45 20.93 7.79
CA VAL A 400 -17.09 19.85 7.02
C VAL A 400 -18.05 19.10 7.93
N GLY A 401 -19.35 19.20 7.63
CA GLY A 401 -20.36 18.36 8.27
C GLY A 401 -20.33 16.94 7.72
N LYS A 402 -20.82 15.99 8.51
CA LYS A 402 -21.03 14.60 8.07
C LYS A 402 -22.22 14.57 7.11
N ALA A 403 -21.96 14.17 5.87
CA ALA A 403 -22.97 14.06 4.81
C ALA A 403 -22.69 12.78 4.02
N PHE A 404 -23.74 12.01 3.75
CA PHE A 404 -23.63 10.77 2.97
C PHE A 404 -23.12 11.03 1.56
N GLY A 405 -22.41 10.04 1.02
CA GLY A 405 -21.77 10.08 -0.28
C GLY A 405 -20.35 10.63 -0.26
N THR A 406 -19.82 10.86 -1.46
CA THR A 406 -18.47 11.37 -1.69
C THR A 406 -18.49 12.89 -1.86
N ARG A 407 -17.65 13.61 -1.12
CA ARG A 407 -17.53 15.06 -1.18
C ARG A 407 -16.08 15.51 -1.22
N ARG A 408 -15.75 16.34 -2.22
CA ARG A 408 -14.49 17.09 -2.24
C ARG A 408 -14.46 18.18 -1.19
N VAL A 409 -13.53 18.08 -0.25
CA VAL A 409 -13.34 19.06 0.83
C VAL A 409 -12.14 19.97 0.56
N LEU A 410 -11.17 19.50 -0.23
CA LEU A 410 -10.00 20.26 -0.65
C LEU A 410 -9.60 19.92 -2.09
N SER A 411 -9.23 20.93 -2.86
CA SER A 411 -8.71 20.79 -4.21
C SER A 411 -7.64 21.85 -4.40
N GLU A 412 -6.39 21.47 -4.25
CA GLU A 412 -5.25 22.38 -4.30
C GLU A 412 -4.20 21.83 -5.26
N LYS A 413 -3.24 22.67 -5.67
CA LYS A 413 -2.22 22.35 -6.68
C LYS A 413 -1.55 20.98 -6.51
N TYR A 414 -1.29 20.55 -5.28
CA TYR A 414 -0.49 19.35 -5.01
C TYR A 414 -1.33 18.12 -4.71
N PHE A 415 -2.55 18.29 -4.21
CA PHE A 415 -3.42 17.20 -3.82
C PHE A 415 -4.88 17.62 -3.71
N THR A 416 -5.76 16.64 -3.88
CA THR A 416 -7.18 16.72 -3.53
C THR A 416 -7.46 15.88 -2.30
N LEU A 417 -8.50 16.24 -1.55
CA LEU A 417 -9.02 15.44 -0.44
C LEU A 417 -10.54 15.33 -0.58
N ASP A 418 -11.01 14.10 -0.67
CA ASP A 418 -12.42 13.72 -0.68
C ASP A 418 -12.75 13.00 0.64
N LEU A 419 -13.90 13.32 1.24
CA LEU A 419 -14.47 12.54 2.33
C LEU A 419 -15.63 11.70 1.79
N ILE A 420 -15.65 10.43 2.19
CA ILE A 420 -16.67 9.46 1.81
C ILE A 420 -17.35 9.01 3.09
N HIS A 421 -18.66 9.20 3.19
CA HIS A 421 -19.44 8.70 4.32
C HIS A 421 -20.59 7.84 3.81
N THR A 422 -20.67 6.61 4.29
CA THR A 422 -21.72 5.66 3.91
C THR A 422 -22.06 4.71 5.04
N ASP A 423 -23.28 4.19 5.03
CA ASP A 423 -23.78 3.07 5.84
C ASP A 423 -24.03 1.81 4.99
N THR A 424 -23.83 1.92 3.67
CA THR A 424 -24.17 0.91 2.67
C THR A 424 -23.00 0.72 1.72
N MET A 425 -23.03 1.37 0.55
CA MET A 425 -22.01 1.28 -0.47
C MET A 425 -21.85 2.63 -1.16
N GLU A 426 -20.61 3.00 -1.47
CA GLU A 426 -20.30 4.12 -2.35
C GLU A 426 -19.25 3.74 -3.40
N LEU A 427 -19.50 4.15 -4.64
CA LEU A 427 -18.50 4.04 -5.70
C LEU A 427 -17.43 5.11 -5.49
N LEU A 428 -16.16 4.69 -5.61
CA LEU A 428 -15.05 5.61 -5.46
C LEU A 428 -14.80 6.40 -6.75
N PRO A 429 -14.34 7.67 -6.65
CA PRO A 429 -13.85 8.41 -7.80
C PRO A 429 -12.74 7.65 -8.54
N ALA A 430 -12.66 7.87 -9.86
CA ALA A 430 -11.60 7.29 -10.68
C ALA A 430 -10.21 7.77 -10.24
N VAL A 431 -9.25 6.83 -10.20
CA VAL A 431 -7.86 7.10 -9.85
C VAL A 431 -7.07 7.42 -11.13
N HIS A 432 -6.52 8.64 -11.23
CA HIS A 432 -5.79 9.07 -12.44
C HIS A 432 -4.28 8.83 -12.38
N GLU A 433 -3.67 8.94 -11.19
CA GLU A 433 -2.23 8.78 -10.95
C GLU A 433 -1.95 7.78 -9.84
N PHE A 434 -2.51 8.00 -8.66
CA PHE A 434 -2.69 7.02 -7.59
C PHE A 434 -3.64 7.63 -6.56
N GLY A 435 -4.21 6.81 -5.69
CA GLY A 435 -5.05 7.26 -4.57
C GLY A 435 -4.54 6.73 -3.24
N ILE A 436 -4.81 7.46 -2.16
CA ILE A 436 -4.54 7.03 -0.80
C ILE A 436 -5.87 7.05 -0.06
N LEU A 437 -6.42 5.86 0.18
CA LEU A 437 -7.70 5.68 0.88
C LEU A 437 -7.43 5.29 2.33
N THR A 438 -7.93 6.06 3.29
CA THR A 438 -7.83 5.74 4.71
C THR A 438 -9.21 5.65 5.33
N VAL A 439 -9.52 4.56 6.02
CA VAL A 439 -10.75 4.48 6.82
C VAL A 439 -10.52 5.27 8.10
N ILE A 440 -11.37 6.25 8.37
CA ILE A 440 -11.26 7.18 9.50
C ILE A 440 -12.16 6.74 10.66
N GLU A 441 -13.31 6.14 10.35
CA GLU A 441 -14.30 5.68 11.31
C GLU A 441 -15.00 4.44 10.76
N GLY A 442 -15.23 3.45 11.62
CA GLY A 442 -15.96 2.23 11.28
C GLY A 442 -15.07 1.12 10.73
N GLU A 443 -15.75 0.08 10.23
CA GLU A 443 -15.17 -1.06 9.52
C GLU A 443 -15.83 -1.11 8.14
N MET A 444 -15.01 -1.21 7.11
CA MET A 444 -15.42 -1.09 5.72
C MET A 444 -14.67 -2.11 4.87
N GLU A 445 -15.24 -2.41 3.71
CA GLU A 445 -14.67 -3.30 2.72
C GLU A 445 -14.46 -2.54 1.42
N LEU A 446 -13.23 -2.51 0.93
CA LEU A 446 -12.92 -2.03 -0.40
C LEU A 446 -13.10 -3.18 -1.39
N ARG A 447 -14.21 -3.19 -2.13
CA ARG A 447 -14.58 -4.23 -3.08
C ARG A 447 -14.28 -3.83 -4.52
N PHE A 448 -13.91 -4.81 -5.33
CA PHE A 448 -13.66 -4.66 -6.76
C PHE A 448 -13.87 -5.99 -7.48
N SER A 449 -13.83 -5.97 -8.82
CA SER A 449 -13.91 -7.22 -9.58
C SER A 449 -12.74 -8.14 -9.23
N GLY A 450 -13.04 -9.33 -8.72
CA GLY A 450 -12.03 -10.34 -8.39
C GLY A 450 -11.53 -10.34 -6.95
N GLY A 451 -11.94 -9.40 -6.09
CA GLY A 451 -11.52 -9.43 -4.69
C GLY A 451 -12.09 -8.33 -3.79
N MET A 452 -11.66 -8.35 -2.53
CA MET A 452 -11.96 -7.35 -1.53
C MET A 452 -10.76 -7.14 -0.61
N VAL A 453 -10.68 -5.96 0.01
CA VAL A 453 -9.77 -5.66 1.12
C VAL A 453 -10.60 -5.18 2.30
N ALA A 454 -10.56 -5.94 3.40
CA ALA A 454 -11.15 -5.51 4.66
C ALA A 454 -10.29 -4.39 5.29
N MET A 455 -10.94 -3.33 5.77
CA MET A 455 -10.28 -2.16 6.34
C MET A 455 -11.03 -1.69 7.59
N LYS A 456 -10.32 -1.50 8.69
CA LYS A 456 -10.86 -0.86 9.91
C LYS A 456 -10.36 0.57 10.05
N ALA A 457 -10.94 1.34 10.95
CA ALA A 457 -10.48 2.68 11.27
C ALA A 457 -8.95 2.71 11.53
N GLY A 458 -8.27 3.60 10.82
CA GLY A 458 -6.82 3.74 10.80
C GLY A 458 -6.14 3.01 9.64
N ASP A 459 -6.77 2.05 8.99
CA ASP A 459 -6.16 1.34 7.86
C ASP A 459 -6.08 2.25 6.62
N THR A 460 -4.97 2.13 5.90
CA THR A 460 -4.68 2.90 4.69
C THR A 460 -4.35 1.96 3.53
N CYS A 461 -5.03 2.14 2.39
CA CYS A 461 -4.72 1.48 1.13
C CYS A 461 -4.15 2.46 0.11
N LEU A 462 -3.11 2.04 -0.59
CA LEU A 462 -2.63 2.67 -1.81
C LEU A 462 -3.39 2.10 -3.01
N LEU A 463 -4.00 2.98 -3.80
CA LEU A 463 -4.77 2.66 -5.00
C LEU A 463 -3.93 3.00 -6.23
N ALA A 464 -3.67 2.01 -7.07
CA ALA A 464 -2.83 2.17 -8.25
C ALA A 464 -3.54 2.94 -9.38
N LYS A 465 -2.77 3.65 -10.24
CA LYS A 465 -3.27 4.19 -11.52
C LYS A 465 -4.02 3.15 -12.33
N ASN A 466 -3.38 2.00 -12.50
CA ASN A 466 -3.93 0.88 -13.25
C ASN A 466 -4.64 -0.07 -12.27
N GLY A 467 -5.65 0.44 -11.56
CA GLY A 467 -6.48 -0.32 -10.64
C GLY A 467 -7.83 -0.73 -11.24
N PRO A 468 -8.56 -1.66 -10.60
CA PRO A 468 -9.95 -1.91 -10.94
C PRO A 468 -10.86 -0.75 -10.51
N GLU A 469 -12.12 -0.79 -10.95
CA GLU A 469 -13.19 0.01 -10.35
C GLU A 469 -13.43 -0.43 -8.91
N LEU A 470 -13.62 0.52 -8.00
CA LEU A 470 -13.65 0.31 -6.56
C LEU A 470 -14.96 0.80 -5.96
N ALA A 471 -15.52 0.00 -5.06
CA ALA A 471 -16.63 0.35 -4.20
C ALA A 471 -16.23 0.20 -2.73
N LEU A 472 -16.56 1.19 -1.92
CA LEU A 472 -16.41 1.12 -0.47
C LEU A 472 -17.74 0.70 0.15
N VAL A 473 -17.76 -0.42 0.86
CA VAL A 473 -18.97 -1.01 1.45
C VAL A 473 -18.85 -1.03 2.98
N GLY A 474 -19.93 -0.73 3.68
CA GLY A 474 -19.99 -0.76 5.15
C GLY A 474 -20.44 0.57 5.76
N ALA A 475 -20.36 0.65 7.08
CA ALA A 475 -20.77 1.82 7.84
C ALA A 475 -19.58 2.56 8.43
N GLY A 476 -19.30 3.75 7.92
CA GLY A 476 -18.08 4.45 8.28
C GLY A 476 -17.83 5.74 7.51
N THR A 477 -16.65 6.31 7.76
CA THR A 477 -16.12 7.47 7.04
C THR A 477 -14.72 7.15 6.56
N ALA A 478 -14.41 7.44 5.31
CA ALA A 478 -13.07 7.34 4.74
C ALA A 478 -12.62 8.66 4.14
N ALA A 479 -11.31 8.84 4.05
CA ALA A 479 -10.65 9.94 3.37
C ALA A 479 -9.89 9.41 2.15
N LEU A 480 -10.14 9.98 0.98
CA LEU A 480 -9.43 9.69 -0.25
C LEU A 480 -8.59 10.90 -0.65
N ALA A 481 -7.26 10.76 -0.58
CA ALA A 481 -6.32 11.73 -1.09
C ALA A 481 -5.76 11.30 -2.43
N MET A 482 -5.58 12.23 -3.36
CA MET A 482 -4.97 12.00 -4.68
C MET A 482 -4.03 13.16 -5.01
N PRO A 483 -2.99 12.94 -5.86
CA PRO A 483 -2.23 14.03 -6.46
C PRO A 483 -3.14 15.02 -7.19
N GLY A 484 -2.81 16.31 -7.09
CA GLY A 484 -3.59 17.44 -7.61
C GLY A 484 -3.36 17.76 -9.08
#